data_AF-Q7DKD2-F1
#
_entry.id   AF-Q7DKD2-F1
#
_cell.length_a   1.000
_cell.length_b   1.000
_cell.length_c   1.000
_cell.angle_alpha   90.00
_cell.angle_beta   90.00
_cell.angle_gamma   90.00
#
_symmetry.space_group_name_H-M   'P 1'
#
loop_
_entity.id
_entity.type
_entity.pdbx_description
1 polymer ?
#
loop_
_entity_poly.entity_id
_entity_poly.type
_entity_poly.pdbx_seq_one_letter_code
_entity_poly.pdbx_strand_id
1 'polypeptide(L)'
;MDLTLLQWGDAGWGDELARGAMMTVVVAACSYFFGIIFGSLFAAAKLSRFWSLRLLGDVYTTVVRGVPELLIIFLVFFGGGTLLRTIANGLFGYEGYIEPPIFVIGVLCISVSAGAYATEVIRAAVLAVPPGQIEAAKSIGMGPWLRLRRVLIPQAARFALPGLGNVWQFTLKDTSLISVVGLVEIMRTAAMGAGSTKQPFTFYITAFVIFLLLSSVSNRGFLKAEKWANRGVRSQ
;
A
#
# COMPACT_ATOMS: atom_id res chain seq x y z
N MET A 1 24.03 17.10 -18.04
CA MET A 1 22.72 16.45 -18.12
C MET A 1 22.34 16.42 -19.59
N ASP A 2 22.37 15.25 -20.20
CA ASP A 2 22.05 15.09 -21.62
C ASP A 2 20.56 14.77 -21.78
N LEU A 3 19.78 15.77 -22.18
CA LEU A 3 18.32 15.65 -22.32
C LEU A 3 17.90 14.90 -23.58
N THR A 4 18.81 14.67 -24.53
CA THR A 4 18.50 13.91 -25.74
C THR A 4 18.15 12.45 -25.42
N LEU A 5 18.73 11.93 -24.34
CA LEU A 5 18.45 10.58 -23.81
C LEU A 5 17.02 10.43 -23.25
N LEU A 6 16.29 11.52 -23.06
CA LEU A 6 14.90 11.51 -22.57
C LEU A 6 13.87 11.67 -23.70
N GLN A 7 14.33 11.70 -24.95
CA GLN A 7 13.43 11.70 -26.11
C GLN A 7 12.66 10.38 -26.21
N TRP A 8 11.57 10.42 -26.96
CA TRP A 8 10.71 9.26 -27.22
C TRP A 8 11.25 8.47 -28.42
N GLY A 9 11.11 7.15 -28.36
CA GLY A 9 11.48 6.24 -29.45
C GLY A 9 12.91 5.72 -29.32
N ASP A 10 13.34 4.94 -30.31
CA ASP A 10 14.52 4.05 -30.25
C ASP A 10 15.86 4.71 -29.85
N ALA A 11 15.96 6.04 -29.95
CA ALA A 11 17.16 6.80 -29.59
C ALA A 11 17.16 7.34 -28.15
N GLY A 12 16.05 7.24 -27.42
CA GLY A 12 15.89 7.76 -26.06
C GLY A 12 15.24 6.75 -25.11
N TRP A 13 15.02 7.18 -23.87
CA TRP A 13 14.44 6.36 -22.79
C TRP A 13 13.10 6.88 -22.29
N GLY A 14 12.51 7.85 -23.00
CA GLY A 14 11.30 8.54 -22.56
C GLY A 14 10.10 7.60 -22.43
N ASP A 15 9.93 6.68 -23.38
CA ASP A 15 8.84 5.71 -23.38
C ASP A 15 9.04 4.58 -22.39
N GLU A 16 10.28 4.12 -22.15
CA GLU A 16 10.58 3.18 -21.07
C GLU A 16 10.29 3.80 -19.71
N LEU A 17 10.69 5.06 -19.49
CA LEU A 17 10.40 5.77 -18.24
C LEU A 17 8.90 5.96 -18.04
N ALA A 18 8.15 6.25 -19.10
CA ALA A 18 6.69 6.34 -19.05
C ALA A 18 6.03 4.98 -18.73
N ARG A 19 6.52 3.88 -19.33
CA ARG A 19 6.08 2.51 -19.00
C ARG A 19 6.42 2.14 -17.57
N GLY A 20 7.64 2.46 -17.12
CA GLY A 20 8.08 2.28 -15.73
C GLY A 20 7.18 3.04 -14.75
N ALA A 21 6.82 4.29 -15.07
CA ALA A 21 5.89 5.09 -14.28
C ALA A 21 4.48 4.48 -14.24
N MET A 22 3.97 3.98 -15.36
CA MET A 22 2.69 3.27 -15.40
C MET A 22 2.74 2.02 -14.52
N MET A 23 3.82 1.23 -14.59
CA MET A 23 4.00 0.05 -13.75
C MET A 23 4.04 0.40 -12.26
N THR A 24 4.78 1.45 -11.87
CA THR A 24 4.76 1.97 -10.50
C THR A 24 3.34 2.30 -10.03
N VAL A 25 2.55 3.00 -10.84
CA VAL A 25 1.17 3.38 -10.48
C VAL A 25 0.28 2.15 -10.33
N VAL A 26 0.37 1.19 -11.25
CA VAL A 26 -0.45 -0.05 -11.18
C VAL A 26 -0.09 -0.86 -9.94
N VAL A 27 1.20 -1.07 -9.66
CA VAL A 27 1.66 -1.79 -8.47
C VAL A 27 1.20 -1.08 -7.21
N ALA A 28 1.38 0.24 -7.12
CA ALA A 28 0.96 1.03 -5.96
C ALA A 28 -0.55 0.96 -5.75
N ALA A 29 -1.35 1.12 -6.81
CA ALA A 29 -2.81 1.07 -6.75
C ALA A 29 -3.34 -0.29 -6.31
N CYS A 30 -2.83 -1.39 -6.91
CA CYS A 30 -3.21 -2.75 -6.50
C CYS A 30 -2.79 -3.03 -5.05
N SER A 31 -1.55 -2.69 -4.70
CA SER A 31 -1.02 -2.94 -3.35
C SER A 31 -1.79 -2.16 -2.29
N TYR A 32 -2.11 -0.90 -2.59
CA TYR A 32 -2.91 -0.07 -1.69
C TYR A 32 -4.32 -0.61 -1.53
N PHE A 33 -4.98 -1.02 -2.62
CA PHE A 33 -6.32 -1.61 -2.56
C PHE A 33 -6.38 -2.84 -1.66
N PHE A 34 -5.50 -3.82 -1.86
CA PHE A 34 -5.42 -5.01 -0.99
C PHE A 34 -4.92 -4.66 0.42
N GLY A 35 -4.02 -3.70 0.55
CA GLY A 35 -3.58 -3.15 1.83
C GLY A 35 -4.73 -2.58 2.65
N ILE A 36 -5.67 -1.83 2.06
CA ILE A 36 -6.87 -1.35 2.75
C ILE A 36 -7.78 -2.51 3.19
N ILE A 37 -7.89 -3.56 2.38
CA ILE A 37 -8.64 -4.77 2.75
C ILE A 37 -8.01 -5.44 3.98
N PHE A 38 -6.71 -5.73 3.94
CA PHE A 38 -6.00 -6.28 5.09
C PHE A 38 -6.08 -5.36 6.30
N GLY A 39 -5.85 -4.06 6.11
CA GLY A 39 -5.95 -3.05 7.14
C GLY A 39 -7.31 -3.04 7.83
N SER A 40 -8.39 -3.14 7.07
CA SER A 40 -9.75 -3.19 7.61
C SER A 40 -10.01 -4.48 8.41
N LEU A 41 -9.56 -5.63 7.89
CA LEU A 41 -9.73 -6.93 8.55
C LEU A 41 -8.96 -6.98 9.87
N PHE A 42 -7.69 -6.59 9.87
CA PHE A 42 -6.87 -6.59 11.08
C PHE A 42 -7.26 -5.48 12.05
N ALA A 43 -7.75 -4.32 11.58
CA ALA A 43 -8.31 -3.31 12.47
C ALA A 43 -9.55 -3.85 13.20
N ALA A 44 -10.44 -4.55 12.49
CA ALA A 44 -11.58 -5.21 13.10
C ALA A 44 -11.16 -6.29 14.12
N ALA A 45 -10.11 -7.07 13.81
CA ALA A 45 -9.54 -8.04 14.73
C ALA A 45 -9.01 -7.38 16.03
N LYS A 46 -8.26 -6.28 15.91
CA LYS A 46 -7.72 -5.51 17.05
C LYS A 46 -8.81 -4.81 17.88
N LEU A 47 -9.94 -4.47 17.28
CA LEU A 47 -11.11 -3.90 17.98
C LEU A 47 -12.05 -4.96 18.55
N SER A 48 -11.79 -6.25 18.30
CA SER A 48 -12.64 -7.33 18.76
C SER A 48 -12.57 -7.54 20.27
N ARG A 49 -13.66 -8.06 20.84
CA ARG A 49 -13.70 -8.51 22.24
C ARG A 49 -12.84 -9.75 22.49
N PHE A 50 -12.60 -10.55 21.45
CA PHE A 50 -11.88 -11.82 21.57
C PHE A 50 -10.37 -11.58 21.65
N TRP A 51 -9.74 -12.05 22.72
CA TRP A 51 -8.30 -11.88 22.94
C TRP A 51 -7.45 -12.47 21.82
N SER A 52 -7.81 -13.63 21.27
CA SER A 52 -7.08 -14.28 20.18
C SER A 52 -7.03 -13.43 18.91
N LEU A 53 -8.14 -12.78 18.54
CA LEU A 53 -8.20 -11.89 17.38
C LEU A 53 -7.38 -10.62 17.60
N ARG A 54 -7.41 -10.06 18.81
CA ARG A 54 -6.59 -8.90 19.17
C ARG A 54 -5.10 -9.23 19.07
N LEU A 55 -4.69 -10.35 19.70
CA LEU A 55 -3.32 -10.82 19.66
C LEU A 55 -2.84 -11.05 18.21
N LEU A 56 -3.66 -11.69 17.37
CA LEU A 56 -3.33 -11.91 15.97
C LEU A 56 -3.09 -10.60 15.21
N GLY A 57 -3.94 -9.58 15.43
CA GLY A 57 -3.73 -8.25 14.87
C GLY A 57 -2.52 -7.51 15.44
N ASP A 58 -2.27 -7.63 16.75
CA ASP A 58 -1.10 -7.05 17.42
C ASP A 58 0.20 -7.64 16.87
N VAL A 59 0.30 -8.97 16.79
CA VAL A 59 1.47 -9.67 16.23
C VAL A 59 1.70 -9.27 14.78
N TYR A 60 0.65 -9.31 13.94
CA TYR A 60 0.75 -8.90 12.54
C TYR A 60 1.31 -7.47 12.40
N THR A 61 0.69 -6.50 13.06
CA THR A 61 1.12 -5.10 12.97
C THR A 61 2.51 -4.86 13.54
N THR A 62 2.86 -5.53 14.64
CA THR A 62 4.16 -5.38 15.32
C THR A 62 5.29 -5.95 14.47
N VAL A 63 5.11 -7.15 13.93
CA VAL A 63 6.15 -7.81 13.11
C VAL A 63 6.34 -7.06 11.81
N VAL A 64 5.27 -6.80 11.06
CA VAL A 64 5.38 -6.20 9.72
C VAL A 64 5.95 -4.79 9.79
N ARG A 65 5.56 -3.98 10.79
CA ARG A 65 6.07 -2.61 10.96
C ARG A 65 7.40 -2.53 11.70
N GLY A 66 7.83 -3.61 12.34
CA GLY A 66 9.08 -3.69 13.09
C GLY A 66 10.28 -4.16 12.27
N VAL A 67 10.04 -4.66 11.06
CA VAL A 67 11.05 -5.26 10.18
C VAL A 67 11.20 -4.41 8.91
N PRO A 68 12.42 -4.26 8.34
CA PRO A 68 12.60 -3.57 7.08
C PRO A 68 11.76 -4.20 5.95
N GLU A 69 11.05 -3.38 5.18
CA GLU A 69 10.18 -3.89 4.10
C GLU A 69 10.95 -4.65 3.02
N LEU A 70 12.16 -4.21 2.71
CA LEU A 70 13.04 -4.90 1.78
C LEU A 70 13.35 -6.34 2.25
N LEU A 71 13.47 -6.55 3.56
CA LEU A 71 13.68 -7.89 4.11
C LEU A 71 12.43 -8.77 3.94
N ILE A 72 11.22 -8.20 4.13
CA ILE A 72 9.97 -8.92 3.86
C ILE A 72 9.90 -9.32 2.38
N ILE A 73 10.22 -8.41 1.47
CA ILE A 73 10.26 -8.67 0.02
C ILE A 73 11.24 -9.81 -0.27
N PHE A 74 12.45 -9.80 0.27
CA PHE A 74 13.43 -10.88 0.07
C PHE A 74 12.97 -12.22 0.65
N LEU A 75 12.39 -12.24 1.85
CA LEU A 75 11.88 -13.47 2.46
C LEU A 75 10.75 -14.08 1.63
N VAL A 76 9.82 -13.27 1.13
CA VAL A 76 8.73 -13.76 0.29
C VAL A 76 9.24 -14.16 -1.10
N PHE A 77 10.13 -13.38 -1.70
CA PHE A 77 10.63 -13.66 -3.04
C PHE A 77 11.54 -14.89 -3.09
N PHE A 78 12.55 -14.96 -2.21
CA PHE A 78 13.52 -16.06 -2.19
C PHE A 78 13.05 -17.26 -1.34
N GLY A 79 12.30 -17.01 -0.27
CA GLY A 79 11.81 -18.07 0.64
C GLY A 79 10.38 -18.53 0.35
N GLY A 80 9.56 -17.70 -0.28
CA GLY A 80 8.14 -18.00 -0.53
C GLY A 80 7.91 -19.15 -1.49
N GLY A 81 8.77 -19.36 -2.49
CA GLY A 81 8.68 -20.52 -3.38
C GLY A 81 8.78 -21.86 -2.62
N THR A 82 9.68 -21.94 -1.64
CA THR A 82 9.81 -23.11 -0.77
C THR A 82 8.59 -23.28 0.15
N LEU A 83 8.08 -22.18 0.73
CA LEU A 83 6.91 -22.21 1.60
C LEU A 83 5.64 -22.61 0.84
N LEU A 84 5.41 -22.03 -0.34
CA LEU A 84 4.27 -22.33 -1.20
C LEU A 84 4.31 -23.80 -1.64
N ARG A 85 5.48 -24.34 -1.97
CA ARG A 85 5.64 -25.77 -2.29
C ARG A 85 5.28 -26.66 -1.11
N THR A 86 5.74 -26.33 0.10
CA THR A 86 5.41 -27.11 1.31
C THR A 86 3.91 -27.09 1.60
N ILE A 87 3.26 -25.93 1.48
CA ILE A 87 1.81 -25.80 1.70
C ILE A 87 1.02 -26.52 0.60
N ALA A 88 1.40 -26.35 -0.67
CA ALA A 88 0.71 -26.95 -1.82
C ALA A 88 0.83 -28.48 -1.83
N ASN A 89 1.99 -29.01 -1.45
CA ASN A 89 2.18 -30.45 -1.25
C ASN A 89 1.31 -30.94 -0.07
N GLY A 90 1.36 -30.26 1.08
CA GLY A 90 0.63 -30.68 2.28
C GLY A 90 -0.90 -30.57 2.21
N LEU A 91 -1.45 -29.60 1.47
CA LEU A 91 -2.90 -29.40 1.35
C LEU A 91 -3.51 -30.03 0.10
N PHE A 92 -2.78 -30.06 -1.01
CA PHE A 92 -3.34 -30.40 -2.33
C PHE A 92 -2.56 -31.51 -3.05
N GLY A 93 -1.51 -32.08 -2.44
CA GLY A 93 -0.68 -33.11 -3.06
C GLY A 93 0.05 -32.63 -4.33
N TYR A 94 0.17 -31.31 -4.51
CA TYR A 94 0.76 -30.71 -5.70
C TYR A 94 2.28 -30.62 -5.55
N GLU A 95 3.02 -31.38 -6.36
CA GLU A 95 4.49 -31.40 -6.32
C GLU A 95 5.17 -30.42 -7.28
N GLY A 96 4.37 -29.73 -8.10
CA GLY A 96 4.90 -28.76 -9.07
C GLY A 96 5.48 -27.51 -8.41
N TYR A 97 6.47 -26.91 -9.07
CA TYR A 97 6.97 -25.60 -8.69
C TYR A 97 6.06 -24.52 -9.29
N ILE A 98 5.46 -23.70 -8.43
CA ILE A 98 4.68 -22.53 -8.86
C ILE A 98 5.60 -21.33 -8.68
N GLU A 99 6.01 -20.70 -9.78
CA GLU A 99 6.64 -19.39 -9.78
C GLU A 99 5.57 -18.33 -10.03
N PRO A 100 5.08 -17.63 -9.00
CA PRO A 100 4.15 -16.55 -9.21
C PRO A 100 4.86 -15.41 -9.96
N PRO A 101 4.16 -14.70 -10.86
CA PRO A 101 4.75 -13.54 -11.54
C PRO A 101 5.30 -12.52 -10.53
N ILE A 102 6.45 -11.92 -10.83
CA ILE A 102 7.12 -10.93 -9.95
C ILE A 102 6.16 -9.80 -9.54
N PHE A 103 5.29 -9.38 -10.46
CA PHE A 103 4.23 -8.42 -10.20
C PHE A 103 3.31 -8.84 -9.04
N VAL A 104 2.85 -10.09 -9.03
CA VAL A 104 1.93 -10.62 -8.01
C VAL A 104 2.63 -10.69 -6.65
N ILE A 105 3.87 -11.15 -6.63
CA ILE A 105 4.68 -11.19 -5.39
C ILE A 105 4.89 -9.77 -4.87
N GLY A 106 5.26 -8.84 -5.74
CA GLY A 106 5.46 -7.43 -5.37
C GLY A 106 4.20 -6.80 -4.80
N VAL A 107 3.05 -6.99 -5.46
CA VAL A 107 1.75 -6.53 -4.97
C VAL A 107 1.45 -7.14 -3.61
N LEU A 108 1.62 -8.44 -3.43
CA LEU A 108 1.34 -9.11 -2.16
C LEU A 108 2.23 -8.57 -1.02
N CYS A 109 3.54 -8.45 -1.25
CA CYS A 109 4.48 -7.96 -0.24
C CYS A 109 4.13 -6.55 0.22
N ILE A 110 3.91 -5.65 -0.74
CA ILE A 110 3.56 -4.26 -0.42
C ILE A 110 2.17 -4.18 0.19
N SER A 111 1.20 -5.00 -0.24
CA SER A 111 -0.14 -5.07 0.36
C SER A 111 -0.09 -5.44 1.84
N VAL A 112 0.76 -6.40 2.20
CA VAL A 112 0.97 -6.82 3.59
C VAL A 112 1.56 -5.64 4.40
N SER A 113 2.58 -4.96 3.89
CA SER A 113 3.13 -3.79 4.59
C SER A 113 2.10 -2.67 4.73
N ALA A 114 1.53 -2.22 3.61
CA ALA A 114 0.50 -1.20 3.55
C ALA A 114 -0.69 -1.52 4.47
N GLY A 115 -1.08 -2.79 4.54
CA GLY A 115 -2.14 -3.27 5.42
C GLY A 115 -1.82 -3.16 6.91
N ALA A 116 -0.58 -3.41 7.32
CA ALA A 116 -0.17 -3.21 8.70
C ALA A 116 -0.19 -1.73 9.12
N TYR A 117 0.21 -0.82 8.22
CA TYR A 117 0.08 0.61 8.47
C TYR A 117 -1.38 1.08 8.46
N ALA A 118 -2.18 0.63 7.47
CA ALA A 118 -3.60 0.93 7.37
C ALA A 118 -4.40 0.40 8.58
N THR A 119 -4.01 -0.74 9.15
CA THR A 119 -4.62 -1.31 10.37
C THR A 119 -4.62 -0.29 11.51
N GLU A 120 -3.48 0.31 11.80
CA GLU A 120 -3.36 1.27 12.90
C GLU A 120 -4.07 2.58 12.60
N VAL A 121 -4.05 3.04 11.34
CA VAL A 121 -4.80 4.23 10.93
C VAL A 121 -6.30 4.02 11.11
N ILE A 122 -6.85 2.91 10.61
CA ILE A 122 -8.27 2.60 10.70
C ILE A 122 -8.68 2.38 12.16
N ARG A 123 -7.87 1.65 12.94
CA ARG A 123 -8.11 1.43 14.37
C ARG A 123 -8.14 2.74 15.15
N ALA A 124 -7.15 3.61 14.94
CA ALA A 124 -7.10 4.92 15.59
C ALA A 124 -8.29 5.79 15.19
N ALA A 125 -8.67 5.78 13.91
CA ALA A 125 -9.81 6.52 13.40
C ALA A 125 -11.16 6.05 13.99
N VAL A 126 -11.33 4.74 14.19
CA VAL A 126 -12.51 4.19 14.87
C VAL A 126 -12.55 4.62 16.33
N LEU A 127 -11.40 4.59 17.03
CA LEU A 127 -11.31 5.01 18.43
C LEU A 127 -11.47 6.53 18.61
N ALA A 128 -11.20 7.32 17.59
CA ALA A 128 -11.41 8.78 17.59
C ALA A 128 -12.90 9.19 17.51
N VAL A 129 -13.80 8.27 17.11
CA VAL A 129 -15.23 8.57 17.06
C VAL A 129 -15.78 8.70 18.48
N PRO A 130 -16.46 9.82 18.84
CA PRO A 130 -16.97 10.00 20.19
C PRO A 130 -17.92 8.87 20.61
N PRO A 131 -17.74 8.26 21.79
CA PRO A 131 -18.54 7.11 22.22
C PRO A 131 -20.03 7.44 22.32
N GLY A 132 -20.37 8.70 22.65
CA GLY A 132 -21.75 9.19 22.71
C GLY A 132 -22.53 9.04 21.40
N GLN A 133 -21.87 9.07 20.23
CA GLN A 133 -22.52 8.81 18.94
C GLN A 133 -22.98 7.35 18.82
N ILE A 134 -22.17 6.44 19.32
CA ILE A 134 -22.44 4.99 19.32
C ILE A 134 -23.50 4.65 20.37
N GLU A 135 -23.47 5.31 21.52
CA GLU A 135 -24.47 5.17 22.58
C GLU A 135 -25.83 5.73 22.16
N ALA A 136 -25.89 6.92 21.56
CA ALA A 136 -27.12 7.51 21.05
C ALA A 136 -27.78 6.62 19.99
N ALA A 137 -26.99 6.09 19.05
CA ALA A 137 -27.46 5.14 18.05
C ALA A 137 -28.00 3.84 18.68
N LYS A 138 -27.38 3.36 19.77
CA LYS A 138 -27.86 2.21 20.54
C LYS A 138 -29.20 2.51 21.23
N SER A 139 -29.36 3.69 21.81
CA SER A 139 -30.57 4.10 22.55
C SER A 139 -31.81 4.19 21.67
N ILE A 140 -31.66 4.51 20.38
CA ILE A 140 -32.76 4.53 19.40
C ILE A 140 -32.98 3.17 18.71
N GLY A 141 -32.36 2.09 19.23
CA GLY A 141 -32.59 0.73 18.74
C GLY A 141 -31.80 0.34 17.48
N MET A 142 -30.76 1.09 17.07
CA MET A 142 -29.96 0.66 15.91
C MET A 142 -29.20 -0.64 16.22
N GLY A 143 -29.47 -1.66 15.41
CA GLY A 143 -28.72 -2.92 15.42
C GLY A 143 -27.23 -2.70 15.07
N PRO A 144 -26.35 -3.66 15.41
CA PRO A 144 -24.90 -3.50 15.26
C PRO A 144 -24.45 -3.13 13.85
N TRP A 145 -25.00 -3.79 12.83
CA TRP A 145 -24.66 -3.53 11.43
C TRP A 145 -25.15 -2.17 10.93
N LEU A 146 -26.36 -1.78 11.33
CA LEU A 146 -26.92 -0.47 10.97
C LEU A 146 -26.09 0.66 11.59
N ARG A 147 -25.72 0.51 12.87
CA ARG A 147 -24.86 1.45 13.59
C ARG A 147 -23.47 1.54 12.96
N LEU A 148 -22.87 0.41 12.62
CA LEU A 148 -21.57 0.38 11.95
C LEU A 148 -21.62 1.13 10.62
N ARG A 149 -22.58 0.79 9.75
CA ARG A 149 -22.68 1.34 8.39
C ARG A 149 -23.09 2.82 8.36
N ARG A 150 -24.04 3.24 9.20
CA ARG A 150 -24.61 4.60 9.15
C ARG A 150 -23.99 5.60 10.12
N VAL A 151 -23.32 5.13 11.18
CA VAL A 151 -22.79 6.01 12.23
C VAL A 151 -21.27 5.91 12.31
N LEU A 152 -20.73 4.71 12.53
CA LEU A 152 -19.30 4.55 12.79
C LEU A 152 -18.45 4.74 11.53
N ILE A 153 -18.73 4.00 10.44
CA ILE A 153 -17.91 4.02 9.22
C ILE A 153 -17.79 5.43 8.61
N PRO A 154 -18.89 6.20 8.42
CA PRO A 154 -18.77 7.54 7.83
C PRO A 154 -17.92 8.49 8.67
N GLN A 155 -18.04 8.43 10.00
CA GLN A 155 -17.27 9.27 10.91
C GLN A 155 -15.81 8.83 11.00
N ALA A 156 -15.55 7.53 11.13
CA ALA A 156 -14.22 6.96 11.17
C ALA A 156 -13.47 7.21 9.85
N ALA A 157 -14.13 7.10 8.70
CA ALA A 157 -13.52 7.37 7.39
C ALA A 157 -12.92 8.78 7.31
N ARG A 158 -13.61 9.79 7.88
CA ARG A 158 -13.11 11.15 7.96
C ARG A 158 -11.80 11.27 8.76
N PHE A 159 -11.71 10.60 9.91
CA PHE A 159 -10.49 10.55 10.72
C PHE A 159 -9.39 9.70 10.08
N ALA A 160 -9.76 8.66 9.31
CA ALA A 160 -8.82 7.76 8.67
C ALA A 160 -8.17 8.38 7.42
N LEU A 161 -8.92 9.18 6.65
CA LEU A 161 -8.51 9.69 5.33
C LEU A 161 -7.10 10.34 5.31
N PRO A 162 -6.73 11.24 6.24
CA PRO A 162 -5.38 11.83 6.26
C PRO A 162 -4.30 10.77 6.47
N GLY A 163 -4.52 9.83 7.40
CA GLY A 163 -3.60 8.72 7.66
C GLY A 163 -3.50 7.76 6.49
N LEU A 164 -4.62 7.46 5.82
CA LEU A 164 -4.67 6.60 4.65
C LEU A 164 -4.00 7.26 3.43
N GLY A 165 -4.05 8.59 3.32
CA GLY A 165 -3.28 9.35 2.35
C GLY A 165 -1.77 9.23 2.59
N ASN A 166 -1.32 9.25 3.84
CA ASN A 166 0.08 8.97 4.17
C ASN A 166 0.48 7.53 3.81
N VAL A 167 -0.36 6.53 4.14
CA VAL A 167 -0.11 5.13 3.74
C VAL A 167 0.08 5.02 2.23
N TRP A 168 -0.75 5.71 1.43
CA TRP A 168 -0.58 5.75 -0.03
C TRP A 168 0.78 6.32 -0.44
N GLN A 169 1.26 7.40 0.19
CA GLN A 169 2.54 8.01 -0.15
C GLN A 169 3.73 7.09 0.16
N PHE A 170 3.65 6.31 1.24
CA PHE A 170 4.65 5.27 1.52
C PHE A 170 4.56 4.15 0.48
N THR A 171 3.37 3.56 0.29
CA THR A 171 3.12 2.48 -0.69
C THR A 171 3.63 2.82 -2.09
N LEU A 172 3.44 4.06 -2.57
CA LEU A 172 3.95 4.51 -3.86
C LEU A 172 5.47 4.45 -3.94
N LYS A 173 6.17 4.85 -2.87
CA LYS A 173 7.64 4.82 -2.79
C LYS A 173 8.15 3.39 -2.60
N ASP A 174 7.46 2.56 -1.82
CA ASP A 174 7.87 1.19 -1.53
C ASP A 174 7.84 0.30 -2.77
N THR A 175 7.08 0.67 -3.81
CA THR A 175 7.16 0.01 -5.14
C THR A 175 8.57 -0.04 -5.70
N SER A 176 9.41 0.96 -5.40
CA SER A 176 10.81 1.00 -5.83
C SER A 176 11.66 -0.11 -5.23
N LEU A 177 11.29 -0.68 -4.08
CA LEU A 177 12.00 -1.79 -3.46
C LEU A 177 11.87 -3.08 -4.29
N ILE A 178 10.78 -3.22 -5.06
CA ILE A 178 10.55 -4.40 -5.91
C ILE A 178 11.49 -4.38 -7.15
N SER A 179 12.08 -3.23 -7.48
CA SER A 179 13.10 -3.14 -8.53
C SER A 179 14.31 -4.05 -8.29
N VAL A 180 14.60 -4.33 -7.01
CA VAL A 180 15.73 -5.18 -6.59
C VAL A 180 15.49 -6.64 -6.95
N VAL A 181 14.23 -7.09 -6.93
CA VAL A 181 13.84 -8.44 -7.37
C VAL A 181 13.50 -8.50 -8.87
N GLY A 182 13.81 -7.45 -9.62
CA GLY A 182 13.77 -7.43 -11.08
C GLY A 182 12.48 -6.92 -11.70
N LEU A 183 11.53 -6.39 -10.92
CA LEU A 183 10.36 -5.72 -11.52
C LEU A 183 10.78 -4.42 -12.22
N VAL A 184 10.39 -4.27 -13.48
CA VAL A 184 10.70 -3.07 -14.26
C VAL A 184 9.67 -1.98 -13.93
N GLU A 185 10.04 -1.11 -13.00
CA GLU A 185 9.34 0.13 -12.67
C GLU A 185 10.29 1.35 -12.85
N ILE A 186 9.93 2.54 -12.35
CA ILE A 186 10.72 3.77 -12.51
C ILE A 186 12.19 3.59 -12.12
N MET A 187 12.47 3.10 -10.90
CA MET A 187 13.85 2.95 -10.41
C MET A 187 14.64 1.91 -11.21
N ARG A 188 14.03 0.77 -11.56
CA ARG A 188 14.68 -0.23 -12.42
C ARG A 188 15.02 0.34 -13.80
N THR A 189 14.09 1.09 -14.38
CA THR A 189 14.27 1.73 -15.69
C THR A 189 15.39 2.77 -15.64
N ALA A 190 15.39 3.62 -14.61
CA ALA A 190 16.45 4.60 -14.40
C ALA A 190 17.82 3.94 -14.20
N ALA A 191 17.90 2.82 -13.45
CA ALA A 191 19.14 2.08 -13.26
C ALA A 191 19.65 1.45 -14.56
N MET A 192 18.78 0.88 -15.39
CA MET A 192 19.14 0.33 -16.71
C MET A 192 19.65 1.42 -17.65
N GLY A 193 18.94 2.54 -17.73
CA GLY A 193 19.34 3.69 -18.56
C GLY A 193 20.66 4.30 -18.11
N ALA A 194 20.83 4.52 -16.80
CA ALA A 194 22.08 4.98 -16.21
C ALA A 194 23.25 4.03 -16.51
N GLY A 195 23.03 2.72 -16.39
CA GLY A 195 24.05 1.71 -16.61
C GLY A 195 24.51 1.60 -18.07
N SER A 196 23.56 1.73 -19.01
CA SER A 196 23.80 1.65 -20.45
C SER A 196 24.48 2.92 -21.00
N THR A 197 23.97 4.10 -20.62
CA THR A 197 24.44 5.40 -21.14
C THR A 197 25.59 6.01 -20.35
N LYS A 198 25.90 5.45 -19.17
CA LYS A 198 26.84 6.00 -18.18
C LYS A 198 26.47 7.41 -17.69
N GLN A 199 25.18 7.77 -17.73
CA GLN A 199 24.65 9.08 -17.29
C GLN A 199 23.75 8.99 -16.05
N PRO A 200 24.24 8.51 -14.89
CA PRO A 200 23.40 8.24 -13.71
C PRO A 200 22.64 9.48 -13.20
N PHE A 201 23.27 10.65 -13.22
CA PHE A 201 22.62 11.88 -12.76
C PHE A 201 21.34 12.19 -13.56
N THR A 202 21.40 12.08 -14.89
CA THR A 202 20.26 12.36 -15.79
C THR A 202 19.08 11.42 -15.51
N PHE A 203 19.33 10.12 -15.30
CA PHE A 203 18.25 9.15 -15.06
C PHE A 203 17.65 9.26 -13.66
N TYR A 204 18.48 9.42 -12.62
CA TYR A 204 17.97 9.51 -11.25
C TYR A 204 17.29 10.85 -10.95
N ILE A 205 17.73 11.97 -11.54
CA ILE A 205 16.99 13.24 -11.41
C ILE A 205 15.65 13.16 -12.12
N THR A 206 15.59 12.47 -13.27
CA THR A 206 14.32 12.25 -13.99
C THR A 206 13.38 11.37 -13.19
N ALA A 207 13.85 10.25 -12.63
CA ALA A 207 13.08 9.41 -11.72
C ALA A 207 12.56 10.19 -10.50
N PHE A 208 13.41 11.02 -9.89
CA PHE A 208 13.03 11.90 -8.78
C PHE A 208 11.86 12.82 -9.17
N VAL A 209 11.96 13.50 -10.33
CA VAL A 209 10.89 14.38 -10.81
C VAL A 209 9.59 13.60 -11.07
N ILE A 210 9.67 12.41 -11.67
CA ILE A 210 8.50 11.56 -11.92
C ILE A 210 7.84 11.15 -10.60
N PHE A 211 8.59 10.65 -9.61
CA PHE A 211 8.05 10.30 -8.30
C PHE A 211 7.45 11.52 -7.60
N LEU A 212 8.08 12.69 -7.69
CA LEU A 212 7.57 13.92 -7.10
C LEU A 212 6.26 14.36 -7.76
N LEU A 213 6.14 14.24 -9.08
CA LEU A 213 4.90 14.51 -9.81
C LEU A 213 3.79 13.54 -9.41
N LEU A 214 4.07 12.23 -9.40
CA LEU A 214 3.08 11.20 -9.01
C LEU A 214 2.59 11.39 -7.57
N SER A 215 3.51 11.60 -6.63
CA SER A 215 3.18 11.85 -5.22
C SER A 215 2.40 13.15 -5.04
N SER A 216 2.80 14.24 -5.70
CA SER A 216 2.12 15.54 -5.61
C SER A 216 0.71 15.52 -6.21
N VAL A 217 0.55 14.89 -7.38
CA VAL A 217 -0.76 14.77 -8.05
C VAL A 217 -1.71 13.92 -7.21
N SER A 218 -1.23 12.77 -6.72
CA SER A 218 -2.05 11.91 -5.87
C SER A 218 -2.38 12.57 -4.52
N ASN A 219 -1.45 13.31 -3.92
CA ASN A 219 -1.70 14.04 -2.67
C ASN A 219 -2.83 15.08 -2.83
N ARG A 220 -2.91 15.78 -3.97
CA ARG A 220 -4.04 16.68 -4.25
C ARG A 220 -5.39 15.94 -4.25
N GLY A 221 -5.40 14.70 -4.74
CA GLY A 221 -6.58 13.82 -4.68
C GLY A 221 -7.01 13.53 -3.24
N PHE A 222 -6.07 13.14 -2.38
CA PHE A 222 -6.33 12.90 -0.96
C PHE A 222 -6.79 14.15 -0.22
N LEU A 223 -6.16 15.30 -0.46
CA LEU A 223 -6.58 16.57 0.13
C LEU A 223 -8.00 16.98 -0.29
N LYS A 224 -8.38 16.71 -1.55
CA LYS A 224 -9.74 16.95 -2.03
C LYS A 224 -10.75 16.00 -1.36
N ALA A 225 -10.39 14.72 -1.21
CA ALA A 225 -11.21 13.73 -0.51
C ALA A 225 -11.38 14.10 0.98
N GLU A 226 -10.31 14.54 1.64
CA GLU A 226 -10.34 15.02 3.01
C GLU A 226 -11.25 16.25 3.15
N LYS A 227 -11.10 17.27 2.29
CA LYS A 227 -11.97 18.46 2.29
C LYS A 227 -13.43 18.08 2.08
N TRP A 228 -13.71 17.11 1.20
CA TRP A 228 -15.05 16.61 0.97
C TRP A 228 -15.62 15.89 2.19
N ALA A 229 -14.85 15.01 2.82
CA ALA A 229 -15.26 14.27 4.01
C ALA A 229 -15.44 15.17 5.25
N ASN A 230 -14.73 16.31 5.30
CA ASN A 230 -14.86 17.33 6.34
C ASN A 230 -16.07 18.27 6.13
N ARG A 231 -16.83 18.17 5.03
CA ARG A 231 -17.97 19.05 4.78
C ARG A 231 -19.02 18.91 5.89
N GLY A 232 -19.46 20.04 6.43
CA GLY A 232 -20.53 20.08 7.44
C GLY A 232 -20.06 19.86 8.88
N VAL A 233 -18.77 19.66 9.12
CA VAL A 233 -18.22 19.64 10.48
C VAL A 233 -17.57 20.98 10.79
N ARG A 234 -17.98 21.58 11.91
CA ARG A 234 -17.39 22.83 12.41
C ARG A 234 -15.91 22.58 12.71
N SER A 235 -15.01 23.34 12.10
CA SER A 235 -13.61 23.36 12.52
C SER A 235 -13.57 23.82 13.98
N GLN A 236 -13.07 22.97 14.87
CA GLN A 236 -12.71 23.38 16.22
C GLN A 236 -11.38 24.11 16.19
#